data_AF-A0A915LDI2-F1
#
_entry.id   AF-A0A915LDI2-F1
#
_cell.length_a   1.000
_cell.length_b   1.000
_cell.length_c   1.000
_cell.angle_alpha   90.00
_cell.angle_beta   90.00
_cell.angle_gamma   90.00
#
_symmetry.space_group_name_H-M   'P 1'
#
loop_
_entity.id
_entity.type
_entity.pdbx_description
1 polymer ?
#
loop_
_entity_poly.entity_id
_entity_poly.type
_entity_poly.pdbx_seq_one_letter_code
_entity_poly.pdbx_strand_id
1 'polypeptide(L)'
;MSLQAEKTWQLFKQINNAGITKDTLIDHFNMETYDEVMNVNLKAMVSLTMKCLPHLKVNRGSIVNVSSIASTRPKKTLCEGNRRQC
;
A
#
# COMPACT_ATOMS: atom_id res chain seq x y z
N MET A 1 10.89 37.53 -12.11
CA MET A 1 10.33 36.17 -11.97
C MET A 1 11.23 35.21 -12.72
N SER A 2 12.22 34.65 -12.04
CA SER A 2 13.14 33.66 -12.62
C SER A 2 12.42 32.31 -12.75
N LEU A 3 12.09 31.93 -13.98
CA LEU A 3 11.63 30.59 -14.34
C LEU A 3 12.79 29.60 -14.06
N GLN A 4 12.74 28.93 -12.92
CA GLN A 4 13.57 27.74 -12.71
C GLN A 4 12.95 26.62 -13.55
N ALA A 5 13.67 26.17 -14.56
CA ALA A 5 13.32 24.96 -15.29
C ALA A 5 13.45 23.76 -14.34
N GLU A 6 12.34 23.37 -13.70
CA GLU A 6 12.28 22.12 -12.96
C GLU A 6 12.55 20.96 -13.94
N LYS A 7 13.47 20.06 -13.60
CA LYS A 7 13.67 18.81 -14.35
C LYS A 7 12.37 18.02 -14.33
N THR A 8 11.62 18.04 -15.43
CA THR A 8 10.40 17.26 -15.59
C THR A 8 10.78 15.83 -15.99
N TRP A 9 10.89 14.95 -15.00
CA TRP A 9 11.04 13.53 -15.28
C TRP A 9 9.73 13.00 -15.87
N GLN A 10 9.82 12.35 -17.03
CA GLN A 10 8.65 11.68 -17.62
C GLN A 10 8.43 10.34 -16.92
N LEU A 11 7.30 10.23 -16.22
CA LEU A 11 6.89 9.00 -15.57
C LEU A 11 6.01 8.16 -16.51
N PHE A 12 6.49 6.95 -16.85
CA PHE A 12 5.75 5.99 -17.68
C PHE A 12 5.21 4.79 -16.89
N LYS A 13 5.94 4.36 -15.85
CA LYS A 13 5.60 3.18 -15.06
C LYS A 13 5.73 3.49 -13.59
N GLN A 14 4.67 3.23 -12.83
CA GLN A 14 4.68 3.29 -11.37
C GLN A 14 4.49 1.88 -10.82
N ILE A 15 5.36 1.47 -9.90
CA ILE A 15 5.29 0.18 -9.23
C ILE A 15 5.12 0.44 -7.74
N ASN A 16 3.92 0.19 -7.22
CA ASN A 16 3.63 0.28 -5.80
C ASN A 16 3.90 -1.10 -5.17
N ASN A 17 5.09 -1.24 -4.59
CA ASN A 17 5.56 -2.49 -3.97
C ASN A 17 5.83 -2.37 -2.46
N ALA A 18 5.94 -1.15 -1.93
CA ALA A 18 6.19 -0.97 -0.50
C ALA A 18 5.06 -1.61 0.31
N GLY A 19 5.44 -2.53 1.21
CA GLY A 19 4.49 -3.26 2.02
C GLY A 19 5.14 -3.79 3.29
N ILE A 20 4.38 -3.79 4.38
CA ILE A 20 4.74 -4.41 5.65
C ILE A 20 3.65 -5.40 6.09
N THR A 21 4.00 -6.29 7.02
CA THR A 21 3.06 -7.20 7.67
C THR A 21 3.41 -7.26 9.14
N LYS A 22 2.39 -7.13 10.00
CA LYS A 22 2.51 -7.32 11.45
C LYS A 22 1.48 -8.36 11.87
N ASP A 23 1.95 -9.60 12.05
CA ASP A 23 1.12 -10.71 12.50
C ASP A 23 0.99 -10.65 14.02
N THR A 24 -0.25 -10.68 14.53
CA THR A 24 -0.54 -10.85 15.95
C THR A 24 -1.90 -11.52 16.08
N LEU A 25 -2.17 -12.16 17.22
CA LEU A 25 -3.49 -12.69 17.52
C LEU A 25 -4.50 -11.54 17.60
N ILE A 26 -5.76 -11.80 17.28
CA ILE A 26 -6.78 -10.74 17.25
C ILE A 26 -6.95 -10.08 18.63
N ASP A 27 -6.77 -10.86 19.71
CA ASP A 27 -6.84 -10.39 21.10
C ASP A 27 -5.72 -9.40 21.46
N HIS A 28 -4.62 -9.42 20.71
CA HIS A 28 -3.47 -8.54 20.88
C HIS A 28 -3.33 -7.55 19.72
N PHE A 29 -4.31 -7.55 18.80
CA PHE A 29 -4.33 -6.62 17.69
C PHE A 29 -4.83 -5.27 18.16
N ASN A 30 -4.07 -4.22 17.89
CA ASN A 30 -4.43 -2.86 18.21
C ASN A 30 -4.59 -2.02 16.94
N MET A 31 -5.35 -0.93 17.06
CA MET A 31 -5.63 -0.05 15.91
C MET A 31 -4.39 0.72 15.43
N GLU A 32 -3.41 0.95 16.30
CA GLU A 32 -2.13 1.54 15.90
C GLU A 32 -1.38 0.65 14.89
N THR A 33 -1.34 -0.67 15.15
CA THR A 33 -0.74 -1.66 14.26
C THR A 33 -1.49 -1.74 12.93
N TYR A 34 -2.83 -1.67 12.96
CA TYR A 34 -3.64 -1.57 11.76
C TYR A 34 -3.27 -0.34 10.94
N ASP A 35 -3.23 0.83 11.59
CA ASP A 35 -2.96 2.09 10.92
C ASP A 35 -1.56 2.11 10.32
N GLU A 36 -0.53 1.59 10.99
CA GLU A 36 0.81 1.46 10.44
C GLU A 36 0.84 0.60 9.17
N VAL A 37 0.22 -0.59 9.21
CA VAL A 37 0.14 -1.49 8.06
C VAL A 37 -0.61 -0.83 6.90
N MET A 38 -1.74 -0.21 7.17
CA MET A 38 -2.57 0.43 6.14
C MET A 38 -1.97 1.72 5.61
N ASN A 39 -1.22 2.46 6.43
CA ASN A 39 -0.50 3.66 6.02
C ASN A 39 0.54 3.33 4.93
N VAL A 40 1.27 2.22 5.08
CA VAL A 40 2.24 1.76 4.08
C VAL A 40 1.54 1.06 2.90
N ASN A 41 0.72 0.06 3.18
CA ASN A 41 0.23 -0.87 2.14
C ASN A 41 -0.88 -0.27 1.27
N LEU A 42 -1.62 0.73 1.77
CA LEU A 42 -2.75 1.33 1.05
C LEU A 42 -2.61 2.84 0.88
N LYS A 43 -2.51 3.58 1.99
CA LYS A 43 -2.55 5.05 1.96
C LYS A 43 -1.41 5.65 1.16
N ALA A 44 -0.18 5.16 1.36
CA ALA A 44 1.00 5.64 0.64
C ALA A 44 0.88 5.39 -0.87
N MET A 45 0.45 4.20 -1.28
CA MET A 45 0.21 3.84 -2.69
C MET A 45 -0.82 4.76 -3.36
N VAL A 46 -1.97 4.98 -2.72
CA VAL A 46 -3.02 5.86 -3.25
C VAL A 46 -2.51 7.30 -3.35
N SER A 47 -1.85 7.79 -2.28
CA SER A 47 -1.28 9.14 -2.23
C SER A 47 -0.22 9.38 -3.30
N LEU A 48 0.67 8.40 -3.52
CA LEU A 48 1.69 8.48 -4.57
C LEU A 48 1.04 8.50 -5.95
N THR A 49 0.06 7.64 -6.19
CA THR A 49 -0.68 7.59 -7.45
C THR A 49 -1.39 8.92 -7.75
N MET A 50 -2.01 9.55 -6.76
CA MET A 50 -2.63 10.88 -6.93
C MET A 50 -1.61 11.94 -7.38
N LYS A 51 -0.41 11.95 -6.78
CA LYS A 51 0.67 12.87 -7.15
C LYS A 51 1.25 12.58 -8.54
N CYS A 52 1.33 11.31 -8.92
CA CYS A 52 1.86 10.86 -10.20
C CYS A 52 0.84 10.95 -11.35
N LEU A 53 -0.45 11.10 -11.04
CA LEU A 53 -1.55 11.04 -12.00
C LEU A 53 -1.41 11.98 -13.21
N PRO A 54 -0.97 13.25 -13.06
CA PRO A 54 -0.82 14.15 -14.22
C PRO A 54 0.19 13.61 -15.24
N HIS A 55 1.34 13.12 -14.76
CA HIS A 55 2.38 12.56 -15.62
C HIS A 55 1.97 11.22 -16.24
N LEU A 56 1.31 10.37 -15.48
CA LEU A 56 0.80 9.09 -15.97
C LEU A 56 -0.26 9.28 -17.07
N LYS A 57 -1.14 10.27 -16.94
CA LYS A 57 -2.16 10.57 -17.96
C LYS A 57 -1.53 11.06 -19.27
N VAL A 58 -0.58 12.00 -19.20
CA VAL A 58 0.10 12.55 -20.38
C VAL A 58 0.86 11.45 -21.12
N ASN A 59 1.55 10.58 -20.38
CA ASN A 59 2.41 9.55 -20.96
C ASN A 59 1.70 8.23 -21.27
N ARG A 60 0.38 8.14 -21.05
CA ARG A 60 -0.39 6.87 -21.08
C ARG A 60 0.32 5.77 -20.27
N GLY A 61 0.83 6.17 -19.11
CA GLY A 61 1.60 5.31 -18.23
C GLY A 61 0.75 4.24 -17.57
N SER A 62 1.42 3.23 -17.01
CA SER A 62 0.78 2.11 -16.33
C SER A 62 1.16 2.07 -14.85
N ILE A 63 0.21 1.61 -14.03
CA ILE A 63 0.38 1.42 -12.59
C ILE A 63 0.32 -0.08 -12.31
N VAL A 64 1.32 -0.60 -11.59
CA VAL A 64 1.33 -1.98 -11.07
C VAL A 64 1.30 -1.90 -9.55
N ASN A 65 0.27 -2.48 -8.95
CA ASN A 65 0.14 -2.61 -7.49
C ASN A 65 0.47 -4.05 -7.10
N VAL A 66 1.52 -4.23 -6.31
CA VAL A 66 1.91 -5.54 -5.81
C VAL A 66 1.10 -5.83 -4.55
N SER A 67 0.38 -6.95 -4.56
CA SER A 67 -0.42 -7.44 -3.43
C SER A 67 0.09 -8.81 -2.96
N SER A 68 -0.59 -9.40 -1.98
CA SER A 68 -0.27 -10.70 -1.40
C SER A 68 -1.47 -11.64 -1.46
N ILE A 69 -1.22 -12.96 -1.44
CA ILE A 69 -2.26 -13.99 -1.32
C ILE A 69 -3.14 -13.80 -0.08
N ALA A 70 -2.59 -13.17 0.98
CA ALA A 70 -3.32 -12.83 2.19
C ALA A 70 -4.57 -11.96 1.94
N SER A 71 -4.62 -11.22 0.82
CA SER A 71 -5.80 -10.43 0.42
C SER A 71 -7.01 -11.27 0.02
N THR A 72 -6.80 -12.52 -0.42
CA THR A 72 -7.87 -13.45 -0.84
C THR A 72 -7.96 -14.67 0.08
N ARG A 73 -6.91 -14.95 0.83
CA ARG A 73 -6.80 -16.07 1.77
C ARG A 73 -6.28 -15.53 3.10
N PRO A 74 -7.15 -15.00 3.97
CA PRO A 74 -6.73 -14.48 5.26
C PRO A 74 -6.08 -15.62 6.08
N LYS A 75 -4.99 -15.28 6.78
CA LYS A 75 -4.42 -16.20 7.77
C LYS A 75 -5.46 -16.41 8.87
N LYS A 76 -5.50 -17.62 9.44
CA LYS A 76 -6.30 -17.89 10.64
C LYS A 76 -5.66 -17.17 11.81
N THR A 77 -6.12 -15.95 12.07
CA THR A 77 -5.75 -15.19 13.26
C THR A 77 -6.70 -15.60 14.37
N LEU A 78 -6.26 -16.47 15.27
CA LEU A 78 -7.09 -17.02 16.34
C LEU A 78 -7.01 -16.14 17.59
N CYS A 79 -8.05 -16.20 18.43
CA CYS A 79 -7.95 -15.80 19.83
C CYS A 79 -7.15 -16.84 20.61
N GLU A 80 -6.47 -16.44 21.69
CA GLU A 80 -5.85 -17.41 22.60
C GLU A 80 -6.93 -18.34 23.17
N GLY A 81 -6.70 -19.66 23.06
CA GLY A 81 -7.56 -20.67 23.69
C GLY A 81 -8.51 -21.47 22.77
N ASN A 82 -8.67 -21.14 21.48
CA ASN A 82 -9.52 -21.97 20.60
C ASN A 82 -8.97 -22.13 19.17
N ARG A 83 -8.16 -23.18 18.97
CA ARG A 83 -7.57 -23.53 17.66
C ARG A 83 -8.56 -24.07 16.62
N ARG A 84 -9.87 -24.12 16.91
CA ARG A 84 -10.87 -24.80 16.07
C ARG A 84 -12.05 -23.95 15.59
N GLN A 85 -12.15 -22.67 15.92
CA GLN A 85 -13.25 -21.82 15.44
C GLN A 85 -12.73 -20.52 14.80
N CYS A 86 -12.52 -20.61 13.48
CA CYS A 86 -12.78 -19.65 12.40
C CYS A 86 -12.23 -20.24 11.08
#